data_AF-A0A0B4RYD5-F1
#
_entry.id   AF-A0A0B4RYD5-F1
#
_cell.length_a   1.000
_cell.length_b   1.000
_cell.length_c   1.000
_cell.angle_alpha   90.00
_cell.angle_beta   90.00
_cell.angle_gamma   90.00
#
_symmetry.space_group_name_H-M   'P 1'
#
loop_
_entity.id
_entity.type
_entity.pdbx_description
1 polymer ?
#
loop_
_entity_poly.entity_id
_entity_poly.type
_entity_poly.pdbx_seq_one_letter_code
_entity_poly.pdbx_strand_id
1 'polypeptide(L)'
;MIWIHGGYFCSGNGNDDVFGPEFLIRHDVILVTLNYRLEVLGFLCLENEDIPGNAGIKDQVAAMKWVKNNISSFGGDPNNITIFVQSAGAVCVTLHCVSPMTKGLFRRAIAQSGTLQNWWGREFRPRERAFALAKKLGCTSEDEKEIFNFFKEQPWEKLVGIQIPLTWKEKDLTSEGFITMFSIVSEKVLPNVETFFTGDITDALKNNVHEGVELIVGFNEDDGAITFALIHDIENTISWANNSEGYFVPTTLGQKYSKDELKEIGSEMKKNVHPR
;
A
#
# COMPACT_ATOMS: atom_id res chain seq x y z
N MET A 1 20.99 -6.61 0.40
CA MET A 1 19.57 -6.82 0.69
C MET A 1 18.96 -5.47 1.02
N ILE A 2 17.84 -5.10 0.39
CA ILE A 2 17.15 -3.83 0.60
C ILE A 2 15.88 -4.10 1.38
N TRP A 3 15.80 -3.60 2.61
CA TRP A 3 14.60 -3.63 3.45
C TRP A 3 13.72 -2.43 3.12
N ILE A 4 12.49 -2.71 2.70
CA ILE A 4 11.43 -1.72 2.59
C ILE A 4 10.55 -1.94 3.82
N HIS A 5 10.30 -0.92 4.64
CA HIS A 5 9.48 -1.12 5.83
C HIS A 5 7.99 -1.26 5.49
N GLY A 6 7.23 -1.91 6.38
CA GLY A 6 5.76 -1.96 6.34
C GLY A 6 5.12 -0.74 7.00
N GLY A 7 3.89 -0.88 7.51
CA GLY A 7 3.19 0.19 8.25
C GLY A 7 2.02 0.83 7.50
N TYR A 8 1.28 0.04 6.71
CA TYR A 8 0.03 0.45 6.05
C TYR A 8 0.12 1.73 5.22
N PHE A 9 1.31 2.00 4.67
CA PHE A 9 1.63 3.23 3.94
C PHE A 9 1.47 4.52 4.73
N CYS A 10 1.13 4.48 6.02
CA CYS A 10 0.87 5.66 6.86
C CYS A 10 1.84 5.79 8.05
N SER A 11 2.66 4.76 8.30
CA SER A 11 3.61 4.69 9.40
C SER A 11 4.83 3.84 9.03
N GLY A 12 5.80 3.78 9.95
CA GLY A 12 7.04 3.02 9.80
C GLY A 12 8.23 3.90 9.42
N ASN A 13 9.41 3.30 9.51
CA ASN A 13 10.68 3.92 9.15
C ASN A 13 11.73 2.82 8.92
N GLY A 14 12.89 3.21 8.38
CA GLY A 14 14.06 2.37 8.16
C GLY A 14 15.14 2.48 9.24
N ASN A 15 14.80 2.96 10.44
CA ASN A 15 15.74 3.02 11.55
C ASN A 15 15.96 1.62 12.15
N ASP A 16 16.98 1.50 13.00
CA ASP A 16 17.43 0.28 13.65
C ASP A 16 16.79 0.04 15.03
N ASP A 17 15.89 0.92 15.48
CA ASP A 17 15.19 0.81 16.76
C ASP A 17 14.18 -0.35 16.78
N VAL A 18 13.51 -0.60 15.64
CA VAL A 18 12.55 -1.70 15.48
C VAL A 18 13.15 -2.84 14.63
N PHE A 19 13.90 -2.51 13.57
CA PHE A 19 14.42 -3.47 12.60
C PHE A 19 15.95 -3.43 12.53
N GLY A 20 16.59 -3.67 13.69
CA GLY A 20 18.03 -3.68 13.83
C GLY A 20 18.74 -4.72 12.92
N PRO A 21 19.99 -4.44 12.51
CA PRO A 21 20.72 -5.24 11.53
C PRO A 21 21.35 -6.53 12.10
N GLU A 22 21.35 -6.72 13.42
CA GLU A 22 22.27 -7.59 14.18
C GLU A 22 22.21 -9.06 13.77
N PHE A 23 21.06 -9.53 13.30
CA PHE A 23 20.89 -10.90 12.84
C PHE A 23 21.36 -11.08 11.40
N LEU A 24 21.03 -10.14 10.52
CA LEU A 24 21.34 -10.25 9.08
C LEU A 24 22.82 -10.05 8.79
N ILE A 25 23.48 -9.09 9.44
CA ILE A 25 24.89 -8.76 9.16
C ILE A 25 25.87 -9.89 9.51
N ARG A 26 25.41 -10.95 10.17
CA ARG A 26 26.18 -12.17 10.47
C ARG A 26 26.30 -13.13 9.27
N HIS A 27 25.60 -12.86 8.18
CA HIS A 27 25.47 -13.76 7.03
C HIS A 27 26.16 -13.24 5.76
N ASP A 28 27.22 -12.44 5.90
CA ASP A 28 27.99 -11.88 4.77
C ASP A 28 27.10 -11.15 3.74
N VAL A 29 26.15 -10.35 4.25
CA VAL A 29 25.27 -9.50 3.45
C VAL A 29 25.46 -8.04 3.80
N ILE A 30 25.23 -7.17 2.81
CA ILE A 30 25.01 -5.74 3.06
C ILE A 30 23.51 -5.52 3.22
N LEU A 31 23.10 -4.97 4.36
CA LEU A 31 21.74 -4.51 4.59
C LEU A 31 21.63 -3.02 4.23
N VAL A 32 20.62 -2.67 3.43
CA VAL A 32 20.23 -1.29 3.16
C VAL A 32 18.79 -1.12 3.63
N THR A 33 18.55 -0.20 4.54
CA THR A 33 17.20 0.25 4.93
C THR A 33 16.93 1.62 4.33
N LEU A 34 15.65 1.97 4.14
CA LEU A 34 15.26 3.24 3.54
C LEU A 34 13.95 3.76 4.14
N ASN A 35 13.79 5.08 4.08
CA ASN A 35 12.50 5.73 4.27
C ASN A 35 11.89 6.05 2.90
N TYR A 36 10.57 6.04 2.83
CA TYR A 36 9.82 6.55 1.69
C TYR A 36 8.66 7.41 2.20
N ARG A 37 8.14 8.33 1.38
CA ARG A 37 7.01 9.17 1.82
C ARG A 37 5.77 8.33 2.11
N LEU A 38 5.08 8.70 3.17
CA LEU A 38 3.90 8.02 3.70
C LEU A 38 2.65 8.89 3.55
N GLU A 39 1.50 8.24 3.66
CA GLU A 39 0.16 8.82 3.71
C GLU A 39 -0.08 9.82 2.55
N VAL A 40 -0.73 10.94 2.80
CA VAL A 40 -1.02 11.95 1.78
C VAL A 40 0.25 12.47 1.11
N LEU A 41 1.37 12.51 1.84
CA LEU A 41 2.64 13.03 1.32
C LEU A 41 3.27 12.08 0.28
N GLY A 42 2.98 10.78 0.37
CA GLY A 42 3.49 9.76 -0.54
C GLY A 42 2.47 9.29 -1.59
N PHE A 43 1.17 9.41 -1.31
CA PHE A 43 0.15 8.68 -2.05
C PHE A 43 -1.05 9.54 -2.48
N LEU A 44 -0.99 10.87 -2.29
CA LEU A 44 -1.95 11.79 -2.93
C LEU A 44 -1.87 11.66 -4.46
N CYS A 45 -3.02 11.76 -5.13
CA CYS A 45 -3.13 11.69 -6.58
C CYS A 45 -4.26 12.59 -7.08
N LEU A 46 -3.93 13.51 -7.98
CA LEU A 46 -4.86 14.37 -8.71
C LEU A 46 -5.05 13.91 -10.17
N GLU A 47 -4.36 12.85 -10.58
CA GLU A 47 -4.36 12.33 -11.96
C GLU A 47 -3.85 13.33 -13.01
N ASN A 48 -2.94 14.21 -12.62
CA ASN A 48 -2.28 15.20 -13.48
C ASN A 48 -0.75 15.14 -13.33
N GLU A 49 -0.04 15.96 -14.13
CA GLU A 49 1.43 15.93 -14.18
C GLU A 49 2.09 16.33 -12.85
N ASP A 50 1.43 17.18 -12.05
CA ASP A 50 1.95 17.67 -10.78
C ASP A 50 1.85 16.62 -9.66
N ILE A 51 0.71 15.91 -9.58
CA ILE A 51 0.46 14.84 -8.60
C ILE A 51 -0.15 13.61 -9.30
N PRO A 52 0.67 12.84 -10.04
CA PRO A 52 0.19 11.64 -10.75
C PRO A 52 -0.12 10.47 -9.81
N GLY A 53 0.39 10.51 -8.57
CA GLY A 53 0.30 9.45 -7.58
C GLY A 53 1.59 8.63 -7.41
N ASN A 54 1.56 7.72 -6.44
CA ASN A 54 2.63 6.77 -6.12
C ASN A 54 4.00 7.42 -5.80
N ALA A 55 4.04 8.65 -5.28
CA ALA A 55 5.28 9.34 -4.95
C ALA A 55 6.15 8.56 -3.96
N GLY A 56 5.53 7.94 -2.93
CA GLY A 56 6.22 7.06 -1.98
C GLY A 56 6.80 5.81 -2.63
N ILE A 57 6.13 5.25 -3.65
CA ILE A 57 6.69 4.11 -4.39
C ILE A 57 7.84 4.56 -5.30
N LYS A 58 7.70 5.74 -5.92
CA LYS A 58 8.77 6.36 -6.72
C LYS A 58 10.01 6.66 -5.87
N ASP A 59 9.85 6.97 -4.59
CA ASP A 59 10.98 7.08 -3.64
C ASP A 59 11.70 5.74 -3.46
N GLN A 60 10.96 4.63 -3.33
CA GLN A 60 11.54 3.29 -3.25
C GLN A 60 12.31 2.94 -4.54
N VAL A 61 11.78 3.31 -5.71
CA VAL A 61 12.48 3.14 -7.00
C VAL A 61 13.75 3.98 -7.05
N ALA A 62 13.71 5.23 -6.63
CA ALA A 62 14.88 6.09 -6.58
C ALA A 62 15.96 5.51 -5.65
N ALA A 63 15.56 4.98 -4.49
CA ALA A 63 16.46 4.29 -3.57
C ALA A 63 17.06 3.01 -4.20
N MET A 64 16.27 2.19 -4.88
CA MET A 64 16.77 1.00 -5.59
C MET A 64 17.74 1.37 -6.72
N LYS A 65 17.45 2.42 -7.51
CA LYS A 65 18.37 2.95 -8.53
C LYS A 65 19.67 3.43 -7.88
N TRP A 66 19.59 4.12 -6.74
CA TRP A 66 20.77 4.54 -5.98
C TRP A 66 21.59 3.33 -5.52
N VAL A 67 20.97 2.32 -4.91
CA VAL A 67 21.67 1.10 -4.48
C VAL A 67 22.33 0.42 -5.67
N LYS A 68 21.61 0.20 -6.78
CA LYS A 68 22.14 -0.41 -8.00
C LYS A 68 23.40 0.31 -8.52
N ASN A 69 23.43 1.64 -8.43
CA ASN A 69 24.54 2.45 -8.94
C ASN A 69 25.71 2.60 -7.95
N ASN A 70 25.49 2.41 -6.65
CA ASN A 70 26.47 2.77 -5.61
C ASN A 70 26.92 1.59 -4.74
N ILE A 71 26.19 0.48 -4.69
CA ILE A 71 26.44 -0.58 -3.70
C ILE A 71 27.82 -1.24 -3.85
N SER A 72 28.42 -1.21 -5.05
CA SER A 72 29.80 -1.67 -5.27
C SER A 72 30.84 -0.92 -4.44
N SER A 73 30.62 0.37 -4.17
CA SER A 73 31.49 1.17 -3.30
C SER A 73 31.46 0.72 -1.83
N PHE A 74 30.42 -0.03 -1.44
CA PHE A 74 30.26 -0.61 -0.11
C PHE A 74 30.64 -2.11 -0.08
N GLY A 75 31.17 -2.64 -1.19
CA GLY A 75 31.52 -4.06 -1.32
C GLY A 75 30.39 -4.97 -1.78
N GLY A 76 29.24 -4.42 -2.21
CA GLY A 76 28.10 -5.21 -2.68
C GLY A 76 28.10 -5.48 -4.18
N ASP A 77 27.43 -6.55 -4.58
CA ASP A 77 27.20 -6.86 -6.00
C ASP A 77 25.87 -6.23 -6.48
N PRO A 78 25.92 -5.25 -7.40
CA PRO A 78 24.72 -4.61 -7.93
C PRO A 78 23.85 -5.57 -8.74
N ASN A 79 24.37 -6.71 -9.21
CA ASN A 79 23.62 -7.73 -9.93
C ASN A 79 23.01 -8.80 -9.01
N ASN A 80 23.25 -8.70 -7.70
CA ASN A 80 22.76 -9.63 -6.70
C ASN A 80 21.93 -8.93 -5.61
N ILE A 81 21.03 -8.04 -6.04
CA ILE A 81 20.13 -7.31 -5.13
C ILE A 81 18.88 -8.14 -4.83
N THR A 82 18.58 -8.29 -3.54
CA THR A 82 17.32 -8.83 -3.02
C THR A 82 16.54 -7.72 -2.33
N ILE A 83 15.29 -7.48 -2.75
CA ILE A 83 14.33 -6.64 -2.01
C ILE A 83 13.50 -7.51 -1.08
N PHE A 84 13.25 -7.06 0.14
CA PHE A 84 12.46 -7.82 1.11
C PHE A 84 11.71 -6.92 2.08
N VAL A 85 10.62 -7.44 2.64
CA VAL A 85 9.63 -6.64 3.36
C VAL A 85 8.61 -7.48 4.12
N GLN A 86 7.93 -6.84 5.07
CA GLN A 86 6.77 -7.36 5.79
C GLN A 86 5.51 -6.48 5.58
N SER A 87 4.34 -7.12 5.61
CA SER A 87 3.01 -6.49 5.60
C SER A 87 2.81 -5.55 4.40
N ALA A 88 2.55 -4.25 4.64
CA ALA A 88 2.18 -3.33 3.59
C ALA A 88 3.23 -3.16 2.50
N GLY A 89 4.51 -3.23 2.85
CA GLY A 89 5.52 -3.16 1.82
C GLY A 89 5.62 -4.45 0.99
N ALA A 90 5.01 -5.58 1.40
CA ALA A 90 4.92 -6.79 0.57
C ALA A 90 4.01 -6.57 -0.65
N VAL A 91 3.03 -5.67 -0.52
CA VAL A 91 2.29 -5.11 -1.65
C VAL A 91 3.23 -4.34 -2.59
N CYS A 92 4.12 -3.49 -2.04
CA CYS A 92 5.13 -2.79 -2.85
C CYS A 92 6.05 -3.76 -3.59
N VAL A 93 6.61 -4.76 -2.91
CA VAL A 93 7.56 -5.71 -3.49
C VAL A 93 6.92 -6.53 -4.61
N THR A 94 5.70 -7.02 -4.41
CA THR A 94 4.98 -7.73 -5.48
C THR A 94 4.63 -6.83 -6.66
N LEU A 95 4.43 -5.53 -6.44
CA LEU A 95 4.25 -4.55 -7.51
C LEU A 95 5.55 -4.19 -8.24
N HIS A 96 6.67 -4.11 -7.52
CA HIS A 96 8.00 -3.94 -8.12
C HIS A 96 8.38 -5.12 -9.02
N CYS A 97 7.78 -6.29 -8.84
CA CYS A 97 7.94 -7.43 -9.74
C CYS A 97 7.20 -7.28 -11.07
N VAL A 98 6.28 -6.32 -11.22
CA VAL A 98 5.50 -6.12 -12.47
C VAL A 98 5.64 -4.71 -13.07
N SER A 99 6.18 -3.75 -12.32
CA SER A 99 6.35 -2.37 -12.80
C SER A 99 7.52 -2.25 -13.78
N PRO A 100 7.32 -1.67 -14.99
CA PRO A 100 8.42 -1.46 -15.93
C PRO A 100 9.54 -0.59 -15.35
N MET A 101 9.23 0.30 -14.39
CA MET A 101 10.20 1.23 -13.82
C MET A 101 11.25 0.54 -12.93
N THR A 102 10.97 -0.68 -12.47
CA THR A 102 11.87 -1.46 -11.61
C THR A 102 12.51 -2.65 -12.29
N LYS A 103 12.25 -2.83 -13.59
CA LYS A 103 12.83 -3.91 -14.38
C LYS A 103 14.36 -3.85 -14.33
N GLY A 104 14.98 -4.94 -13.89
CA GLY A 104 16.44 -5.08 -13.80
C GLY A 104 17.11 -4.43 -12.59
N LEU A 105 16.35 -3.80 -11.68
CA LEU A 105 16.91 -3.20 -10.46
C LEU A 105 17.26 -4.22 -9.37
N PHE A 106 16.60 -5.39 -9.39
CA PHE A 106 16.83 -6.45 -8.41
C PHE A 106 16.70 -7.83 -9.08
N ARG A 107 17.29 -8.83 -8.43
CA ARG A 107 17.28 -10.23 -8.87
C ARG A 107 16.31 -11.09 -8.07
N ARG A 108 16.07 -10.72 -6.81
CA ARG A 108 15.22 -11.49 -5.89
C ARG A 108 14.26 -10.61 -5.12
N ALA A 109 13.12 -11.18 -4.78
CA ALA A 109 12.11 -10.55 -3.95
C ALA A 109 11.67 -11.52 -2.84
N ILE A 110 11.45 -10.99 -1.64
CA ILE A 110 10.85 -11.73 -0.52
C ILE A 110 9.64 -10.93 -0.02
N ALA A 111 8.44 -11.50 -0.11
CA ALA A 111 7.20 -10.90 0.31
C ALA A 111 6.63 -11.65 1.52
N GLN A 112 6.56 -11.00 2.69
CA GLN A 112 6.11 -11.62 3.94
C GLN A 112 4.78 -10.99 4.38
N SER A 113 3.73 -11.81 4.49
CA SER A 113 2.40 -11.44 5.02
C SER A 113 1.71 -10.31 4.25
N GLY A 114 1.82 -10.32 2.91
CA GLY A 114 1.11 -9.38 2.05
C GLY A 114 1.42 -9.57 0.56
N THR A 115 0.48 -9.16 -0.28
CA THR A 115 0.57 -9.24 -1.74
C THR A 115 -0.23 -8.10 -2.38
N LEU A 116 0.03 -7.83 -3.66
CA LEU A 116 -0.68 -6.82 -4.43
C LEU A 116 -2.20 -7.02 -4.52
N GLN A 117 -2.71 -8.21 -4.19
CA GLN A 117 -4.16 -8.53 -4.17
C GLN A 117 -4.85 -8.17 -2.86
N ASN A 118 -4.12 -7.76 -1.82
CA ASN A 118 -4.72 -7.33 -0.57
C ASN A 118 -5.58 -6.08 -0.79
N TRP A 119 -6.81 -6.09 -0.26
CA TRP A 119 -7.80 -5.02 -0.49
C TRP A 119 -7.35 -3.65 0.01
N TRP A 120 -6.49 -3.60 1.03
CA TRP A 120 -5.93 -2.39 1.60
C TRP A 120 -4.68 -1.88 0.84
N GLY A 121 -4.20 -2.65 -0.15
CA GLY A 121 -3.03 -2.31 -0.95
C GLY A 121 -3.30 -1.38 -2.12
N ARG A 122 -4.57 -1.06 -2.41
CA ARG A 122 -4.98 -0.25 -3.57
C ARG A 122 -5.98 0.82 -3.18
N GLU A 123 -5.77 1.99 -3.76
CA GLU A 123 -6.61 3.15 -3.55
C GLU A 123 -7.93 3.08 -4.34
N PHE A 124 -9.02 3.48 -3.70
CA PHE A 124 -10.33 3.62 -4.32
C PHE A 124 -10.66 5.09 -4.55
N ARG A 125 -10.80 5.47 -5.83
CA ARG A 125 -11.13 6.83 -6.27
C ARG A 125 -10.14 7.88 -5.73
N PRO A 126 -8.84 7.74 -6.06
CA PRO A 126 -7.77 8.57 -5.50
C PRO A 126 -7.99 10.07 -5.74
N ARG A 127 -8.42 10.45 -6.94
CA ARG A 127 -8.70 11.83 -7.31
C ARG A 127 -9.83 12.41 -6.46
N GLU A 128 -10.95 11.71 -6.33
CA GLU A 128 -12.07 12.17 -5.53
C GLU A 128 -11.73 12.28 -4.05
N ARG A 129 -10.85 11.40 -3.54
CA ARG A 129 -10.33 11.50 -2.18
C ARG A 129 -9.49 12.75 -1.98
N ALA A 130 -8.61 13.08 -2.93
CA ALA A 130 -7.83 14.31 -2.90
C ALA A 130 -8.74 15.55 -2.86
N PHE A 131 -9.80 15.58 -3.67
CA PHE A 131 -10.77 16.68 -3.67
C PHE A 131 -11.55 16.75 -2.35
N ALA A 132 -11.95 15.61 -1.79
CA ALA A 132 -12.62 15.55 -0.50
C ALA A 132 -11.73 16.01 0.66
N LEU A 133 -10.43 15.70 0.61
CA LEU A 133 -9.44 16.23 1.56
C LEU A 133 -9.32 17.75 1.44
N ALA A 134 -9.15 18.27 0.22
CA ALA A 134 -9.06 19.71 -0.03
C ALA A 134 -10.29 20.44 0.54
N LYS A 135 -11.49 19.91 0.26
CA LYS A 135 -12.76 20.44 0.78
C LYS A 135 -12.83 20.41 2.30
N LYS A 136 -12.38 19.33 2.94
CA LYS A 136 -12.33 19.22 4.41
C LYS A 136 -11.39 20.24 5.04
N LEU A 137 -10.32 20.61 4.33
CA LEU A 137 -9.35 21.61 4.76
C LEU A 137 -9.74 23.05 4.38
N GLY A 138 -10.88 23.24 3.70
CA GLY A 138 -11.43 24.56 3.36
C GLY A 138 -11.21 25.02 1.92
N CYS A 139 -10.62 24.19 1.04
CA CYS A 139 -10.50 24.47 -0.39
C CYS A 139 -11.64 23.79 -1.17
N THR A 140 -12.58 24.58 -1.68
CA THR A 140 -13.74 24.09 -2.45
C THR A 140 -13.56 24.24 -3.96
N SER A 141 -12.34 24.47 -4.44
CA SER A 141 -12.06 24.55 -5.87
C SER A 141 -12.35 23.22 -6.55
N GLU A 142 -12.74 23.28 -7.82
CA GLU A 142 -12.84 22.12 -8.71
C GLU A 142 -11.64 22.04 -9.68
N ASP A 143 -10.77 23.06 -9.68
CA ASP A 143 -9.56 23.10 -10.49
C ASP A 143 -8.40 22.39 -9.78
N GLU A 144 -7.77 21.45 -10.48
CA GLU A 144 -6.72 20.61 -9.90
C GLU A 144 -5.44 21.40 -9.60
N LYS A 145 -5.15 22.48 -10.35
CA LYS A 145 -3.97 23.32 -10.10
C LYS A 145 -4.19 24.21 -8.88
N GLU A 146 -5.39 24.74 -8.69
CA GLU A 146 -5.76 25.45 -7.47
C GLU A 146 -5.68 24.54 -6.24
N ILE A 147 -6.19 23.30 -6.33
CA ILE A 147 -6.08 22.31 -5.27
C ILE A 147 -4.60 21.96 -4.99
N PHE A 148 -3.79 21.76 -6.03
CA PHE A 148 -2.35 21.52 -5.90
C PHE A 148 -1.64 22.64 -5.15
N ASN A 149 -1.86 23.89 -5.55
CA ASN A 149 -1.27 25.05 -4.90
C ASN A 149 -1.73 25.16 -3.44
N PHE A 150 -3.02 24.94 -3.18
CA PHE A 150 -3.57 24.90 -1.83
C PHE A 150 -2.85 23.88 -0.93
N PHE A 151 -2.64 22.65 -1.42
CA PHE A 151 -1.92 21.63 -0.66
C PHE A 151 -0.46 22.00 -0.37
N LYS A 152 0.23 22.63 -1.33
CA LYS A 152 1.62 23.09 -1.15
C LYS A 152 1.76 24.19 -0.11
N GLU A 153 0.73 24.98 0.10
CA GLU A 153 0.71 26.06 1.10
C GLU A 153 0.38 25.54 2.51
N GLN A 154 -0.13 24.32 2.66
CA GLN A 154 -0.45 23.77 3.97
C GLN A 154 0.81 23.24 4.68
N PRO A 155 0.91 23.45 6.01
CA PRO A 155 1.86 22.70 6.82
C PRO A 155 1.51 21.20 6.78
N TRP A 156 2.52 20.33 6.71
CA TRP A 156 2.31 18.89 6.53
C TRP A 156 1.50 18.28 7.68
N GLU A 157 1.62 18.82 8.89
CA GLU A 157 0.87 18.40 10.09
C GLU A 157 -0.65 18.54 9.90
N LYS A 158 -1.10 19.47 9.05
CA LYS A 158 -2.51 19.64 8.71
C LYS A 158 -2.98 18.73 7.59
N LEU A 159 -2.07 18.07 6.88
CA LEU A 159 -2.42 17.17 5.78
C LEU A 159 -2.57 15.74 6.28
N VAL A 160 -1.77 15.35 7.27
CA VAL A 160 -1.66 13.97 7.74
C VAL A 160 -2.66 13.59 8.83
N GLY A 161 -3.01 12.31 8.89
CA GLY A 161 -3.88 11.73 9.93
C GLY A 161 -5.36 12.03 9.70
N ILE A 162 -5.74 12.49 8.51
CA ILE A 162 -7.11 12.89 8.20
C ILE A 162 -7.88 11.75 7.55
N GLN A 163 -8.93 11.30 8.24
CA GLN A 163 -9.84 10.30 7.72
C GLN A 163 -10.84 10.91 6.72
N ILE A 164 -10.86 10.38 5.50
CA ILE A 164 -11.72 10.80 4.37
C ILE A 164 -12.41 9.56 3.76
N PRO A 165 -13.34 8.90 4.47
CA PRO A 165 -14.06 7.77 3.90
C PRO A 165 -14.98 8.25 2.75
N LEU A 166 -14.90 7.59 1.60
CA LEU A 166 -15.74 7.83 0.42
C LEU A 166 -16.92 6.86 0.34
N THR A 167 -16.84 5.71 1.02
CA THR A 167 -17.92 4.71 1.05
C THR A 167 -18.38 4.41 2.49
N TRP A 168 -19.56 3.78 2.63
CA TRP A 168 -20.03 3.34 3.94
C TRP A 168 -19.11 2.27 4.54
N LYS A 169 -18.56 1.36 3.72
CA LYS A 169 -17.66 0.30 4.21
C LYS A 169 -16.35 0.88 4.71
N GLU A 170 -15.81 1.89 4.03
CA GLU A 170 -14.64 2.64 4.53
C GLU A 170 -14.97 3.35 5.85
N LYS A 171 -16.17 3.90 6.00
CA LYS A 171 -16.60 4.50 7.26
C LYS A 171 -16.66 3.46 8.40
N ASP A 172 -17.23 2.28 8.15
CA ASP A 172 -17.26 1.19 9.15
C ASP A 172 -15.84 0.77 9.54
N LEU A 173 -14.95 0.61 8.55
CA LEU A 173 -13.54 0.29 8.77
C LEU A 173 -12.79 1.38 9.53
N THR A 174 -13.06 2.67 9.28
CA THR A 174 -12.47 3.77 10.07
C THR A 174 -12.86 3.68 11.54
N SER A 175 -14.10 3.32 11.86
CA SER A 175 -14.53 3.15 13.25
C SER A 175 -13.86 1.98 13.95
N GLU A 176 -13.38 0.99 13.21
CA GLU A 176 -12.66 -0.16 13.76
C GLU A 176 -11.14 0.03 13.82
N GLY A 177 -10.60 1.12 13.27
CA GLY A 177 -9.16 1.37 13.18
C GLY A 177 -8.48 0.77 11.93
N PHE A 178 -9.23 0.25 10.96
CA PHE A 178 -8.72 -0.50 9.81
C PHE A 178 -8.81 0.24 8.48
N ILE A 179 -8.09 1.33 8.28
CA ILE A 179 -7.94 1.79 6.89
C ILE A 179 -6.70 2.62 6.60
N THR A 180 -6.08 2.29 5.48
CA THR A 180 -5.18 3.18 4.75
C THR A 180 -6.00 4.08 3.83
N MET A 181 -5.97 5.39 4.09
CA MET A 181 -6.69 6.38 3.27
C MET A 181 -5.93 6.77 2.00
N PHE A 182 -4.62 6.57 1.96
CA PHE A 182 -3.80 6.91 0.81
C PHE A 182 -2.83 5.76 0.56
N SER A 183 -3.07 5.05 -0.54
CA SER A 183 -2.33 3.85 -0.93
C SER A 183 -1.98 3.87 -2.43
N ILE A 184 -1.53 2.74 -2.96
CA ILE A 184 -1.08 2.63 -4.34
C ILE A 184 -2.23 2.90 -5.31
N VAL A 185 -1.96 3.75 -6.30
CA VAL A 185 -2.91 4.12 -7.36
C VAL A 185 -2.55 3.45 -8.68
N SER A 186 -3.57 3.16 -9.50
CA SER A 186 -3.36 2.97 -10.94
C SER A 186 -3.24 4.37 -11.56
N GLU A 187 -2.03 4.77 -11.93
CA GLU A 187 -1.79 6.10 -12.50
C GLU A 187 -2.42 6.21 -13.90
N LYS A 188 -2.78 7.44 -14.30
CA LYS A 188 -3.02 7.74 -15.70
C LYS A 188 -1.69 7.81 -16.43
N VAL A 189 -1.66 7.36 -17.69
CA VAL A 189 -0.53 7.60 -18.59
C VAL A 189 -0.57 9.06 -19.01
N LEU A 190 0.40 9.83 -18.52
CA LEU A 190 0.49 11.28 -18.73
C LEU A 190 1.75 11.63 -19.54
N PRO A 191 1.71 12.66 -20.40
CA PRO A 191 2.90 13.14 -21.08
C PRO A 191 4.00 13.53 -20.09
N ASN A 192 5.25 13.19 -20.39
CA ASN A 192 6.43 13.60 -19.62
C ASN A 192 6.50 13.10 -18.15
N VAL A 193 5.61 12.20 -17.75
CA VAL A 193 5.63 11.58 -16.41
C VAL A 193 5.97 10.11 -16.56
N GLU A 194 7.05 9.66 -15.91
CA GLU A 194 7.35 8.24 -15.79
C GLU A 194 6.28 7.57 -14.90
N THR A 195 5.46 6.73 -15.52
CA THR A 195 4.40 5.97 -14.86
C THR A 195 4.99 4.76 -14.14
N PHE A 196 4.73 4.63 -12.84
CA PHE A 196 5.14 3.42 -12.12
C PHE A 196 4.22 2.24 -12.43
N PHE A 197 2.91 2.46 -12.36
CA PHE A 197 1.94 1.41 -12.59
C PHE A 197 0.63 1.98 -13.15
N THR A 198 0.07 1.29 -14.14
CA THR A 198 -1.25 1.58 -14.72
C THR A 198 -1.97 0.27 -15.02
N GLY A 199 -3.29 0.26 -14.84
CA GLY A 199 -4.16 -0.84 -15.24
C GLY A 199 -4.57 -1.74 -14.08
N ASP A 200 -5.04 -2.94 -14.44
CA ASP A 200 -5.47 -3.93 -13.47
C ASP A 200 -4.29 -4.74 -12.93
N ILE A 201 -4.25 -4.86 -11.61
CA ILE A 201 -3.23 -5.59 -10.85
C ILE A 201 -3.21 -7.07 -11.23
N THR A 202 -4.38 -7.69 -11.40
CA THR A 202 -4.49 -9.12 -11.73
C THR A 202 -3.94 -9.38 -13.11
N ASP A 203 -4.23 -8.49 -14.06
CA ASP A 203 -3.69 -8.59 -15.41
C ASP A 203 -2.17 -8.35 -15.42
N ALA A 204 -1.67 -7.42 -14.62
CA ALA A 204 -0.24 -7.20 -14.49
C ALA A 204 0.50 -8.40 -13.88
N LEU A 205 -0.06 -9.03 -12.84
CA LEU A 205 0.51 -10.25 -12.25
C LEU A 205 0.47 -11.45 -13.21
N LYS A 206 -0.49 -11.50 -14.14
CA LYS A 206 -0.55 -12.56 -15.15
C LYS A 206 0.41 -12.35 -16.31
N ASN A 207 0.59 -11.11 -16.74
CA ASN A 207 1.21 -10.81 -18.04
C ASN A 207 2.55 -10.07 -17.93
N ASN A 208 2.83 -9.40 -16.81
CA ASN A 208 3.90 -8.41 -16.72
C ASN A 208 4.95 -8.74 -15.63
N VAL A 209 4.92 -9.92 -15.04
CA VAL A 209 5.94 -10.33 -14.06
C VAL A 209 7.31 -10.37 -14.74
N HIS A 210 8.29 -9.69 -14.15
CA HIS A 210 9.66 -9.66 -14.65
C HIS A 210 10.25 -11.07 -14.72
N GLU A 211 10.71 -11.45 -15.91
CA GLU A 211 11.43 -12.70 -16.11
C GLU A 211 12.73 -12.73 -15.29
N GLY A 212 13.04 -13.90 -14.72
CA GLY A 212 14.30 -14.14 -14.00
C GLY A 212 14.35 -13.61 -12.56
N VAL A 213 13.26 -13.04 -12.04
CA VAL A 213 13.16 -12.68 -10.62
C VAL A 213 12.79 -13.91 -9.79
N GLU A 214 13.66 -14.28 -8.84
CA GLU A 214 13.37 -15.35 -7.88
C GLU A 214 12.54 -14.78 -6.71
N LEU A 215 11.43 -15.46 -6.36
CA LEU A 215 10.46 -14.96 -5.39
C LEU A 215 10.27 -15.95 -4.23
N ILE A 216 10.32 -15.43 -3.01
CA ILE A 216 9.82 -16.10 -1.81
C ILE A 216 8.57 -15.36 -1.35
N VAL A 217 7.47 -16.07 -1.17
CA VAL A 217 6.23 -15.53 -0.58
C VAL A 217 5.85 -16.39 0.62
N GLY A 218 5.47 -15.77 1.72
CA GLY A 218 5.01 -16.48 2.92
C GLY A 218 4.04 -15.64 3.75
N PHE A 219 3.32 -16.31 4.63
CA PHE A 219 2.40 -15.73 5.61
C PHE A 219 2.49 -16.57 6.90
N ASN A 220 2.11 -16.02 8.04
CA ASN A 220 2.04 -16.80 9.29
C ASN A 220 0.69 -17.53 9.38
N GLU A 221 0.66 -18.66 10.09
CA GLU A 221 -0.55 -19.47 10.30
C GLU A 221 -1.75 -18.62 10.77
N ASP A 222 -1.50 -17.68 11.68
CA ASP A 222 -2.49 -16.77 12.27
C ASP A 222 -2.23 -15.30 11.91
N ASP A 223 -1.87 -14.98 10.66
CA ASP A 223 -1.64 -13.58 10.20
C ASP A 223 -2.79 -12.62 10.57
N GLY A 224 -4.03 -13.12 10.57
CA GLY A 224 -5.22 -12.37 10.95
C GLY A 224 -5.27 -11.97 12.42
N ALA A 225 -4.51 -12.61 13.31
CA ALA A 225 -4.53 -12.33 14.75
C ALA A 225 -4.04 -10.92 15.08
N ILE A 226 -3.20 -10.32 14.23
CA ILE A 226 -2.77 -8.91 14.37
C ILE A 226 -3.96 -7.95 14.42
N THR A 227 -5.07 -8.31 13.77
CA THR A 227 -6.31 -7.54 13.77
C THR A 227 -6.81 -7.31 15.20
N PHE A 228 -6.71 -8.30 16.10
CA PHE A 228 -7.16 -8.14 17.49
C PHE A 228 -6.32 -7.14 18.30
N ALA A 229 -5.07 -6.90 17.90
CA ALA A 229 -4.23 -5.85 18.50
C ALA A 229 -4.54 -4.45 17.97
N LEU A 230 -5.18 -4.36 16.79
CA LEU A 230 -5.47 -3.10 16.08
C LEU A 230 -6.93 -2.65 16.24
N ILE A 231 -7.86 -3.57 16.56
CA ILE A 231 -9.25 -3.25 16.85
C ILE A 231 -9.33 -2.37 18.11
N HIS A 232 -10.03 -1.23 18.01
CA HIS A 232 -10.29 -0.37 19.15
C HIS A 232 -11.37 -0.92 20.11
N ASP A 233 -12.39 -1.61 19.58
CA ASP A 233 -13.52 -2.15 20.35
C ASP A 233 -13.83 -3.59 19.94
N ILE A 234 -13.17 -4.54 20.61
CA ILE A 234 -13.26 -5.97 20.29
C ILE A 234 -14.68 -6.53 20.52
N GLU A 235 -15.40 -6.03 21.53
CA GLU A 235 -16.76 -6.49 21.82
C GLU A 235 -17.72 -6.07 20.72
N ASN A 236 -17.62 -4.83 20.27
CA ASN A 236 -18.42 -4.33 19.17
C ASN A 236 -18.07 -5.03 17.85
N THR A 237 -16.79 -5.24 17.55
CA THR A 237 -16.38 -5.98 16.34
C THR A 237 -16.89 -7.43 16.36
N ILE A 238 -16.80 -8.13 17.50
CA ILE A 238 -17.37 -9.49 17.65
C ILE A 238 -18.89 -9.46 17.48
N SER A 239 -19.57 -8.49 18.09
CA SER A 239 -21.02 -8.30 17.93
C SER A 239 -21.39 -8.06 16.46
N TRP A 240 -20.64 -7.22 15.76
CA TRP A 240 -20.87 -6.93 14.35
C TRP A 240 -20.61 -8.15 13.47
N ALA A 241 -19.54 -8.91 13.71
CA ALA A 241 -19.28 -10.17 13.02
C ALA A 241 -20.41 -11.19 13.21
N ASN A 242 -20.94 -11.29 14.43
CA ASN A 242 -22.02 -12.20 14.76
C ASN A 242 -23.38 -11.75 14.21
N ASN A 243 -23.62 -10.44 14.09
CA ASN A 243 -24.94 -9.90 13.77
C ASN A 243 -25.06 -9.30 12.35
N SER A 244 -23.95 -9.12 11.62
CA SER A 244 -23.96 -8.55 10.28
C SER A 244 -23.58 -9.57 9.22
N GLU A 245 -24.49 -9.75 8.25
CA GLU A 245 -24.26 -10.57 7.06
C GLU A 245 -23.10 -10.02 6.23
N GLY A 246 -22.90 -8.70 6.20
CA GLY A 246 -21.87 -8.03 5.42
C GLY A 246 -20.47 -7.99 6.05
N TYR A 247 -20.27 -8.55 7.25
CA TYR A 247 -18.99 -8.47 7.96
C TYR A 247 -17.86 -9.15 7.16
N PHE A 248 -18.07 -10.41 6.79
CA PHE A 248 -17.09 -11.24 6.09
C PHE A 248 -17.02 -10.97 4.57
N VAL A 249 -17.83 -10.06 4.06
CA VAL A 249 -17.83 -9.73 2.63
C VAL A 249 -16.58 -8.90 2.31
N PRO A 250 -15.72 -9.37 1.38
CA PRO A 250 -14.52 -8.64 1.00
C PRO A 250 -14.83 -7.21 0.52
N THR A 251 -14.02 -6.24 0.96
CA THR A 251 -14.14 -4.82 0.58
C THR A 251 -14.15 -4.61 -0.94
N THR A 252 -13.43 -5.45 -1.69
CA THR A 252 -13.38 -5.43 -3.17
C THR A 252 -14.72 -5.76 -3.82
N LEU A 253 -15.57 -6.57 -3.18
CA LEU A 253 -16.96 -6.78 -3.62
C LEU A 253 -17.84 -5.60 -3.21
N GLY A 254 -17.58 -5.02 -2.03
CA GLY A 254 -18.27 -3.83 -1.52
C GLY A 254 -18.23 -2.62 -2.46
N GLN A 255 -17.23 -2.55 -3.34
CA GLN A 255 -17.08 -1.51 -4.35
C GLN A 255 -17.84 -1.80 -5.65
N LYS A 256 -18.30 -3.04 -5.87
CA LYS A 256 -18.91 -3.51 -7.13
C LYS A 256 -20.41 -3.74 -7.03
N TYR A 257 -20.90 -4.20 -5.88
CA TYR A 257 -22.27 -4.64 -5.69
C TYR A 257 -23.05 -3.69 -4.79
N SER A 258 -24.38 -3.69 -4.95
CA SER A 258 -25.29 -2.96 -4.08
C SER A 258 -25.33 -3.55 -2.67
N LYS A 259 -25.88 -2.78 -1.72
CA LYS A 259 -25.99 -3.20 -0.32
C LYS A 259 -26.78 -4.50 -0.15
N ASP A 260 -27.82 -4.72 -0.96
CA ASP A 260 -28.67 -5.91 -0.84
C ASP A 260 -28.00 -7.14 -1.45
N GLU A 261 -27.31 -7.01 -2.59
CA GLU A 261 -26.48 -8.08 -3.15
C GLU A 261 -25.35 -8.50 -2.19
N LEU A 262 -24.71 -7.53 -1.53
CA LEU A 262 -23.66 -7.81 -0.55
C LEU A 262 -24.19 -8.56 0.67
N LYS A 263 -25.43 -8.32 1.11
CA LYS A 263 -26.06 -9.09 2.19
C LYS A 263 -26.31 -10.54 1.78
N GLU A 264 -26.73 -10.77 0.54
CA GLU A 264 -26.95 -12.12 0.02
C GLU A 264 -25.62 -12.89 -0.04
N ILE A 265 -24.59 -12.29 -0.64
CA ILE A 265 -23.23 -12.84 -0.69
C ILE A 265 -22.72 -13.14 0.73
N GLY A 266 -22.88 -12.18 1.65
CA GLY A 266 -22.43 -12.31 3.03
C GLY A 266 -23.15 -13.41 3.80
N SER A 267 -24.46 -13.55 3.58
CA SER A 267 -25.27 -14.63 4.15
C SER A 267 -24.82 -16.00 3.64
N GLU A 268 -24.46 -16.11 2.36
CA GLU A 268 -23.92 -17.34 1.78
C GLU A 268 -22.54 -17.68 2.35
N MET A 269 -21.64 -16.69 2.45
CA MET A 269 -20.31 -16.87 3.04
C MET A 269 -20.41 -17.35 4.49
N LYS A 270 -21.27 -16.73 5.30
CA LYS A 270 -21.43 -17.06 6.73
C LYS A 270 -21.90 -18.50 6.96
N LYS A 271 -22.69 -19.09 6.04
CA LYS A 271 -23.09 -20.50 6.11
C LYS A 271 -21.91 -21.46 5.94
N ASN A 272 -20.87 -21.04 5.23
CA ASN A 272 -19.70 -21.85 4.90
C ASN A 272 -18.52 -21.65 5.87
N VAL A 273 -18.61 -20.69 6.80
CA VAL A 273 -17.66 -20.53 7.90
C VAL A 273 -17.96 -21.61 8.94
N HIS A 274 -17.33 -22.77 8.83
CA HIS A 274 -17.44 -23.83 9.82
C HIS A 274 -16.79 -23.37 11.14
N PRO A 275 -17.46 -23.54 12.30
CA PRO A 275 -16.77 -23.50 13.57
C PRO A 275 -15.76 -24.66 13.59
N ARG A 276 -14.47 -24.34 13.72
CA ARG A 276 -13.45 -25.31 14.11
C ARG A 276 -13.47 -25.47 15.62
#